data_AF-A0A8J4YMW4-F1
#
_entry.id   AF-A0A8J4YMW4-F1
#
_cell.length_a   1.000
_cell.length_b   1.000
_cell.length_c   1.000
_cell.angle_alpha   90.00
_cell.angle_beta   90.00
_cell.angle_gamma   90.00
#
_symmetry.space_group_name_H-M   'P 1'
#
loop_
_entity.id
_entity.type
_entity.pdbx_description
1 polymer ?
#
loop_
_entity_poly.entity_id
_entity_poly.type
_entity_poly.pdbx_seq_one_letter_code
_entity_poly.pdbx_strand_id
1 'polypeptide(L)'
;MQYLPNDNDRGGGREEEEEEEEEEEEEEEEEEEEEEEEEEEEDYIGLHRNNRHQETYWSMTRNVGFMFLVEVALGKEKSILQYDSSLTKAPTGFDSVVARGSNEPDPKKDKKHVLDGKDVVVPVGKPVPQKQWSKSGFNQSEYLVYKESQARLRYLLKFSFN
;
A
#
# COMPACT_ATOMS: atom_id res chain seq x y z
N MET A 1 -80.91 -11.41 -12.23
CA MET A 1 -79.70 -12.16 -11.83
C MET A 1 -79.27 -13.03 -13.00
N GLN A 2 -78.27 -12.60 -13.77
CA GLN A 2 -77.33 -13.48 -14.48
C GLN A 2 -75.99 -12.74 -14.53
N TYR A 3 -74.95 -13.37 -13.99
CA TYR A 3 -73.56 -12.90 -13.94
C TYR A 3 -72.83 -13.43 -15.17
N LEU A 4 -71.97 -12.61 -15.79
CA LEU A 4 -70.87 -13.06 -16.64
C LEU A 4 -69.56 -12.57 -15.98
N PRO A 5 -68.52 -13.40 -15.79
CA PRO A 5 -67.21 -12.92 -15.40
C PRO A 5 -66.43 -12.43 -16.64
N ASN A 6 -65.71 -11.33 -16.46
CA ASN A 6 -64.70 -10.82 -17.38
C ASN A 6 -63.46 -11.71 -17.30
N ASP A 7 -62.99 -12.18 -18.45
CA ASP A 7 -61.63 -12.65 -18.64
C ASP A 7 -60.67 -11.44 -18.61
N ASN A 8 -59.88 -11.31 -17.55
CA ASN A 8 -58.63 -10.56 -17.63
C ASN A 8 -57.69 -10.93 -16.47
N ASP A 9 -57.19 -12.18 -16.50
CA ASP A 9 -55.99 -12.57 -15.75
C ASP A 9 -54.94 -13.01 -16.78
N ARG A 10 -53.98 -12.13 -17.06
CA ARG A 10 -52.66 -12.43 -17.66
C ARG A 10 -51.85 -11.15 -17.68
N GLY A 11 -51.06 -10.92 -16.63
CA GLY A 11 -50.13 -9.81 -16.60
C GLY A 11 -49.43 -9.61 -15.26
N GLY A 12 -49.06 -10.69 -14.56
CA GLY A 12 -48.35 -10.59 -13.28
C GLY A 12 -47.02 -11.36 -13.20
N GLY A 13 -46.76 -12.31 -14.11
CA GLY A 13 -45.58 -13.19 -13.98
C GLY A 13 -44.34 -12.76 -14.76
N ARG A 14 -44.37 -11.62 -15.46
CA ARG A 14 -43.22 -11.16 -16.27
C ARG A 14 -42.39 -10.09 -15.56
N GLU A 15 -43.04 -9.26 -14.74
CA GLU A 15 -42.36 -8.20 -13.99
C GLU A 15 -41.64 -8.78 -12.76
N GLU A 16 -42.20 -9.80 -12.10
CA GLU A 16 -41.54 -10.49 -10.98
C GLU A 16 -40.31 -11.31 -11.43
N GLU A 17 -40.34 -11.92 -12.62
CA GLU A 17 -39.17 -12.63 -13.18
C GLU A 17 -38.06 -11.66 -13.62
N GLU A 18 -38.40 -10.46 -14.10
CA GLU A 18 -37.43 -9.43 -14.48
C GLU A 18 -36.78 -8.78 -13.23
N GLU A 19 -37.50 -8.65 -12.10
CA GLU A 19 -36.93 -8.17 -10.82
C GLU A 19 -36.00 -9.21 -10.16
N GLU A 20 -36.30 -10.51 -10.22
CA GLU A 20 -35.42 -11.57 -9.68
C GLU A 20 -34.11 -11.69 -10.50
N GLU A 21 -34.15 -11.50 -11.83
CA GLU A 21 -32.94 -11.50 -12.67
C GLU A 21 -32.04 -10.28 -12.39
N GLU A 22 -32.60 -9.10 -12.07
CA GLU A 22 -31.81 -7.91 -11.71
C GLU A 22 -31.14 -8.07 -10.32
N GLU A 23 -31.79 -8.70 -9.34
CA GLU A 23 -31.18 -8.96 -8.02
C GLU A 23 -30.05 -10.00 -8.10
N GLU A 24 -30.16 -11.04 -8.93
CA GLU A 24 -29.08 -12.02 -9.15
C GLU A 24 -27.87 -11.39 -9.86
N GLU A 25 -28.07 -10.49 -10.83
CA GLU A 25 -26.98 -9.75 -11.48
C GLU A 25 -26.26 -8.79 -10.52
N GLU A 26 -26.99 -8.11 -9.60
CA GLU A 26 -26.38 -7.25 -8.57
C GLU A 26 -25.57 -8.06 -7.54
N GLU A 27 -26.04 -9.24 -7.11
CA GLU A 27 -25.29 -10.11 -6.19
C GLU A 27 -24.02 -10.70 -6.85
N GLU A 28 -24.07 -11.09 -8.14
CA GLU A 28 -22.89 -11.55 -8.88
C GLU A 28 -21.86 -10.42 -9.10
N GLU A 29 -22.29 -9.18 -9.36
CA GLU A 29 -21.39 -8.01 -9.45
C GLU A 29 -20.75 -7.67 -8.09
N GLU A 30 -21.48 -7.76 -6.97
CA GLU A 30 -20.91 -7.56 -5.63
C GLU A 30 -19.90 -8.66 -5.25
N GLU A 31 -20.15 -9.93 -5.60
CA GLU A 31 -19.20 -11.02 -5.39
C GLU A 31 -17.93 -10.90 -6.27
N GLU A 32 -18.05 -10.45 -7.53
CA GLU A 32 -16.90 -10.17 -8.39
C GLU A 32 -16.08 -8.95 -7.89
N GLU A 33 -16.72 -7.92 -7.31
CA GLU A 33 -16.01 -6.80 -6.67
C GLU A 33 -15.30 -7.22 -5.37
N GLU A 34 -15.85 -8.16 -4.59
CA GLU A 34 -15.18 -8.69 -3.39
C GLU A 34 -14.01 -9.64 -3.72
N GLU A 35 -14.03 -10.36 -4.85
CA GLU A 35 -12.93 -11.24 -5.26
C GLU A 35 -11.71 -10.50 -5.86
N GLU A 36 -11.83 -9.22 -6.26
CA GLU A 36 -10.68 -8.42 -6.76
C GLU A 36 -9.83 -7.76 -5.65
N GLU A 37 -10.15 -7.90 -4.36
CA GLU A 37 -9.36 -7.37 -3.23
C GLU A 37 -8.43 -8.40 -2.55
N GLU A 38 -7.74 -9.25 -3.31
CA GLU A 38 -6.50 -9.91 -2.84
C GLU A 38 -5.27 -9.34 -3.55
N GLU A 39 -5.01 -8.04 -3.36
CA GLU A 39 -3.69 -7.46 -3.67
C GLU A 39 -2.67 -8.05 -2.68
N GLU A 40 -1.66 -8.79 -3.20
CA GLU A 40 -0.49 -9.22 -2.44
C GLU A 40 0.18 -7.99 -1.78
N GLU A 41 -0.11 -7.73 -0.50
CA GLU A 41 0.57 -6.72 0.30
C GLU A 41 2.05 -7.12 0.45
N GLU A 42 2.92 -6.56 -0.40
CA GLU A 42 4.36 -6.63 -0.20
C GLU A 42 4.76 -5.70 0.95
N ASP A 43 4.91 -6.26 2.15
CA ASP A 43 5.43 -5.56 3.32
C ASP A 43 6.92 -5.18 3.12
N TYR A 44 7.24 -3.88 3.22
CA TYR A 44 8.58 -3.34 2.98
C TYR A 44 9.29 -3.02 4.30
N ILE A 45 10.50 -3.56 4.52
CA ILE A 45 11.42 -3.06 5.55
C ILE A 45 12.37 -2.07 4.89
N GLY A 46 12.20 -0.78 5.16
CA GLY A 46 13.13 0.25 4.68
C GLY A 46 14.54 0.05 5.26
N LEU A 47 15.48 -0.44 4.45
CA LEU A 47 16.92 -0.38 4.74
C LEU A 47 17.55 0.83 4.06
N HIS A 48 17.52 1.98 4.73
CA HIS A 48 18.18 3.19 4.27
C HIS A 48 19.69 3.12 4.48
N ARG A 49 20.41 2.66 3.45
CA ARG A 49 21.87 2.76 3.40
C ARG A 49 22.28 4.08 2.72
N ASN A 50 22.26 5.18 3.48
CA ASN A 50 23.14 6.37 3.40
C ASN A 50 22.63 7.55 4.27
N ASN A 51 22.78 7.42 5.59
CA ASN A 51 23.22 8.42 6.58
C ASN A 51 22.96 9.95 6.46
N ARG A 52 21.94 10.46 5.77
CA ARG A 52 21.61 11.91 5.86
C ARG A 52 20.14 12.29 6.08
N HIS A 53 19.20 11.35 6.01
CA HIS A 53 17.76 11.69 5.98
C HIS A 53 16.89 10.88 6.96
N GLN A 54 17.42 10.53 8.14
CA GLN A 54 16.58 10.07 9.25
C GLN A 54 16.93 10.86 10.51
N GLU A 55 15.90 11.23 11.30
CA GLU A 55 16.00 11.92 12.59
C GLU A 55 16.99 11.22 13.52
N THR A 56 18.24 11.63 13.44
CA THR A 56 19.35 11.06 14.19
C THR A 56 19.49 11.88 15.46
N TYR A 57 19.14 11.30 16.62
CA TYR A 57 19.41 11.95 17.90
C TYR A 57 20.93 11.88 18.19
N TRP A 58 21.66 12.91 17.76
CA TRP A 58 23.12 12.98 17.88
C TRP A 58 23.53 13.44 19.27
N SER A 59 23.88 12.52 20.17
CA SER A 59 24.66 12.90 21.35
C SER A 59 26.12 13.03 20.95
N MET A 60 26.60 14.26 20.74
CA MET A 60 27.98 14.62 20.33
C MET A 60 29.11 14.13 21.26
N THR A 61 28.80 13.35 22.30
CA THR A 61 29.78 12.85 23.27
C THR A 61 30.08 11.36 23.12
N ARG A 62 29.35 10.62 22.26
CA ARG A 62 29.53 9.18 22.07
C ARG A 62 29.38 8.84 20.59
N ASN A 63 30.39 8.21 19.98
CA ASN A 63 30.36 7.65 18.62
C ASN A 63 29.40 6.46 18.51
N VAL A 64 28.15 6.64 18.93
CA VAL A 64 27.13 5.61 19.00
C VAL A 64 25.86 6.17 18.39
N GLY A 65 25.41 5.56 17.30
CA GLY A 65 24.13 5.79 16.67
C GLY A 65 23.14 4.69 17.03
N PHE A 66 21.86 5.03 16.95
CA PHE A 66 20.76 4.08 17.02
C PHE A 66 19.88 4.22 15.78
N MET A 67 19.31 3.13 15.30
CA MET A 67 18.41 3.10 14.15
C MET A 67 17.32 2.06 14.37
N PHE A 68 16.08 2.38 14.04
CA PHE A 68 15.00 1.40 14.00
C PHE A 68 14.92 0.78 12.61
N LEU A 69 14.69 -0.53 12.57
CA LEU A 69 14.15 -1.19 11.37
C LEU A 69 12.67 -1.45 11.62
N VAL A 70 11.87 -0.91 10.72
CA VAL A 70 10.41 -0.88 10.79
C VAL A 70 9.90 -1.70 9.61
N GLU A 71 9.03 -2.64 9.90
CA GLU A 71 8.19 -3.27 8.89
C GLU A 71 7.03 -2.34 8.59
N VAL A 72 6.78 -2.10 7.31
CA VAL A 72 5.78 -1.13 6.85
C VAL A 72 4.86 -1.78 5.83
N ALA A 73 3.56 -1.78 6.13
CA ALA A 73 2.49 -2.14 5.19
C ALA A 73 2.17 -0.93 4.32
N LEU A 74 2.69 -0.92 3.09
CA LEU A 74 2.57 0.22 2.18
C LEU A 74 1.20 0.28 1.50
N GLY A 75 0.55 -0.87 1.28
CA GLY A 75 -0.71 -0.96 0.54
C GLY A 75 -0.60 -0.28 -0.83
N LYS A 76 -1.68 0.37 -1.25
CA LYS A 76 -1.71 1.07 -2.54
C LYS A 76 -0.90 2.37 -2.50
N GLU A 77 0.17 2.44 -3.29
CA GLU A 77 1.14 3.53 -3.25
C GLU A 77 0.83 4.69 -4.21
N LYS A 78 0.86 5.92 -3.70
CA LYS A 78 0.95 7.12 -4.54
C LYS A 78 2.40 7.56 -4.71
N SER A 79 2.94 7.47 -5.93
CA SER A 79 4.28 7.97 -6.21
C SER A 79 4.32 9.50 -6.42
N ILE A 80 5.32 10.16 -5.83
CA ILE A 80 5.65 11.57 -6.06
C ILE A 80 7.13 11.75 -6.43
N LEU A 81 7.45 12.81 -7.17
CA LEU A 81 8.82 13.13 -7.60
C LEU A 81 9.34 14.47 -7.07
N GLN A 82 8.49 15.24 -6.41
CA GLN A 82 8.84 16.53 -5.79
C GLN A 82 8.17 16.61 -4.43
N TYR A 83 8.78 17.38 -3.53
CA TYR A 83 8.23 17.63 -2.20
C TYR A 83 6.87 18.32 -2.28
N ASP A 84 5.90 17.79 -1.54
CA ASP A 84 4.56 18.36 -1.40
C ASP A 84 4.16 18.34 0.08
N SER A 85 4.18 19.51 0.72
CA SER A 85 3.83 19.65 2.13
C SER A 85 2.34 19.51 2.43
N SER A 86 1.48 19.46 1.41
CA SER A 86 0.04 19.31 1.60
C SER A 86 -0.39 17.87 1.91
N LEU A 87 0.49 16.89 1.67
CA LEU A 87 0.28 15.45 1.85
C LEU A 87 0.29 15.02 3.33
N THR A 88 -0.61 15.61 4.11
CA THR A 88 -0.81 15.37 5.55
C THR A 88 -1.71 14.17 5.85
N LYS A 89 -2.34 13.61 4.82
CA LYS A 89 -3.15 12.39 4.83
C LYS A 89 -2.93 11.61 3.54
N ALA A 90 -3.28 10.33 3.55
CA ALA A 90 -3.24 9.50 2.35
C ALA A 90 -4.13 10.11 1.25
N PRO A 91 -3.64 10.23 0.01
CA PRO A 91 -4.47 10.64 -1.13
C PRO A 91 -5.64 9.65 -1.34
N THR A 92 -6.78 10.13 -1.83
CA THR A 92 -7.95 9.28 -2.08
C THR A 92 -7.59 8.08 -2.97
N GLY A 93 -7.93 6.87 -2.52
CA GLY A 93 -7.65 5.61 -3.22
C GLY A 93 -6.21 5.10 -3.07
N PHE A 94 -5.45 5.61 -2.09
CA PHE A 94 -4.10 5.17 -1.76
C PHE A 94 -3.93 5.08 -0.24
N ASP A 95 -3.02 4.20 0.21
CA ASP A 95 -2.70 3.97 1.62
C ASP A 95 -1.39 4.62 2.05
N SER A 96 -0.51 4.88 1.08
CA SER A 96 0.80 5.45 1.31
C SER A 96 1.23 6.40 0.20
N VAL A 97 2.26 7.19 0.51
CA VAL A 97 2.99 7.98 -0.48
C VAL A 97 4.43 7.50 -0.53
N VAL A 98 4.94 7.28 -1.74
CA VAL A 98 6.35 6.99 -1.98
C VAL A 98 6.96 8.14 -2.76
N ALA A 99 7.84 8.89 -2.10
CA ALA A 99 8.69 9.87 -2.73
C ALA A 99 9.82 9.14 -3.46
N ARG A 100 9.65 8.90 -4.77
CA ARG A 100 10.55 8.04 -5.54
C ARG A 100 11.89 8.73 -5.79
N GLY A 101 12.96 8.12 -5.33
CA GLY A 101 14.33 8.59 -5.52
C GLY A 101 14.87 8.32 -6.92
N SER A 102 15.81 9.15 -7.36
CA SER A 102 16.60 8.89 -8.57
C SER A 102 17.53 7.68 -8.43
N ASN A 103 17.71 7.15 -7.21
CA ASN A 103 18.40 5.89 -6.92
C ASN A 103 17.61 5.08 -5.89
N GLU A 104 17.56 3.77 -6.08
CA GLU A 104 16.97 2.81 -5.11
C GLU A 104 17.87 1.58 -5.00
N PRO A 105 17.79 0.79 -3.91
CA PRO A 105 18.42 -0.53 -3.86
C PRO A 105 18.04 -1.37 -5.09
N ASP A 106 19.01 -2.12 -5.66
CA ASP A 106 18.72 -3.03 -6.76
C ASP A 106 17.68 -4.10 -6.33
N PRO A 107 16.45 -4.08 -6.87
CA PRO A 107 15.38 -4.97 -6.43
C PRO A 107 15.70 -6.45 -6.71
N LYS A 108 16.61 -6.72 -7.65
CA LYS A 108 17.08 -8.09 -7.92
C LYS A 108 17.90 -8.70 -6.78
N LYS A 109 18.25 -7.89 -5.78
CA LYS A 109 18.99 -8.30 -4.58
C LYS A 109 18.12 -8.33 -3.34
N ASP A 110 16.84 -8.05 -3.48
CA ASP A 110 15.91 -8.11 -2.37
C ASP A 110 15.87 -9.50 -1.76
N LYS A 111 15.63 -9.53 -0.46
CA LYS A 111 15.49 -10.76 0.30
C LYS A 111 14.12 -10.80 0.92
N LYS A 112 13.42 -11.92 0.70
CA LYS A 112 12.21 -12.24 1.45
C LYS A 112 12.59 -12.83 2.80
N HIS A 113 11.88 -12.40 3.84
CA HIS A 113 11.99 -12.89 5.20
C HIS A 113 10.59 -13.13 5.73
N VAL A 114 10.39 -14.23 6.47
CA VAL A 114 9.10 -14.47 7.13
C VAL A 114 9.13 -13.87 8.52
N LEU A 115 8.24 -12.91 8.80
CA LEU A 115 8.03 -12.33 10.12
C LEU A 115 6.57 -12.56 10.54
N ASP A 116 6.35 -13.22 11.68
CA ASP A 116 5.01 -13.59 12.17
C ASP A 116 4.14 -14.34 11.16
N GLY A 117 4.76 -15.15 10.30
CA GLY A 117 4.07 -15.92 9.26
C GLY A 117 3.77 -15.14 7.98
N LYS A 118 4.13 -13.85 7.91
CA LYS A 118 4.01 -13.02 6.71
C LYS A 118 5.34 -12.87 5.98
N ASP A 119 5.31 -12.83 4.66
CA ASP A 119 6.47 -12.52 3.83
C ASP A 119 6.75 -11.01 3.89
N VAL A 120 8.01 -10.66 4.13
CA VAL A 120 8.47 -9.28 4.23
C VAL A 120 9.71 -9.10 3.36
N VAL A 121 9.70 -8.05 2.54
CA VAL A 121 10.79 -7.71 1.62
C VAL A 121 11.81 -6.82 2.31
N VAL A 122 13.07 -7.23 2.22
CA VAL A 122 14.23 -6.51 2.76
C VAL A 122 15.16 -6.09 1.60
N PRO A 123 15.25 -4.79 1.28
CA PRO A 123 15.99 -4.25 0.14
C PRO A 123 17.48 -4.13 0.48
N VAL A 124 18.21 -5.22 0.30
CA VAL A 124 19.66 -5.29 0.67
C VAL A 124 20.60 -4.92 -0.49
N GLY A 125 20.05 -4.57 -1.66
CA GLY A 125 20.80 -4.23 -2.85
C GLY A 125 21.70 -3.00 -2.70
N LYS A 126 22.73 -2.92 -3.55
CA LYS A 126 23.46 -1.64 -3.71
C LYS A 126 22.53 -0.65 -4.44
N PRO A 127 22.60 0.65 -4.14
CA PRO A 127 21.83 1.65 -4.87
C PRO A 127 22.17 1.62 -6.37
N VAL A 128 21.13 1.64 -7.21
CA VAL A 128 21.21 1.73 -8.66
C VAL A 128 20.35 2.90 -9.17
N PRO A 129 20.75 3.56 -10.27
CA PRO A 129 19.97 4.64 -10.84
C PRO A 129 18.62 4.17 -11.36
N GLN A 130 17.58 4.94 -11.07
CA GLN A 130 16.21 4.69 -11.49
C GLN A 130 15.87 5.60 -12.66
N LYS A 131 15.96 5.07 -13.90
CA LYS A 131 15.84 5.87 -15.12
C LYS A 131 14.50 6.60 -15.21
N GLN A 132 13.42 5.91 -14.81
CA GLN A 132 12.06 6.43 -14.79
C GLN A 132 11.87 7.61 -13.81
N TRP A 133 12.71 7.71 -12.77
CA TRP A 133 12.66 8.77 -11.75
C TRP A 133 13.90 9.68 -11.79
N SER A 134 14.59 9.74 -12.94
CA SER A 134 15.82 10.52 -13.12
C SER A 134 15.68 12.03 -12.87
N LYS A 135 14.44 12.56 -12.94
CA LYS A 135 14.11 13.97 -12.66
C LYS A 135 13.57 14.20 -11.24
N SER A 136 13.62 13.18 -10.39
CA SER A 136 13.16 13.31 -9.01
C SER A 136 14.00 14.33 -8.24
N GLY A 137 13.34 15.11 -7.39
CA GLY A 137 13.99 15.94 -6.37
C GLY A 137 14.61 15.10 -5.24
N PHE A 138 14.31 13.80 -5.17
CA PHE A 138 14.78 12.87 -4.16
C PHE A 138 15.96 12.04 -4.69
N ASN A 139 17.00 11.88 -3.87
CA ASN A 139 18.15 11.02 -4.22
C ASN A 139 17.87 9.54 -3.93
N GLN A 140 17.19 9.27 -2.82
CA GLN A 140 16.75 7.95 -2.37
C GLN A 140 15.26 7.99 -2.11
N SER A 141 14.58 6.85 -2.19
CA SER A 141 13.14 6.81 -1.91
C SER A 141 12.83 6.99 -0.44
N GLU A 142 11.77 7.75 -0.18
CA GLU A 142 11.20 7.97 1.14
C GLU A 142 9.75 7.48 1.14
N TYR A 143 9.33 6.88 2.25
CA TYR A 143 8.05 6.18 2.37
C TYR A 143 7.25 6.83 3.48
N LEU A 144 6.02 7.23 3.16
CA LEU A 144 5.11 7.89 4.08
C LEU A 144 3.88 7.01 4.24
N VAL A 145 3.63 6.60 5.48
CA VAL A 145 2.38 5.95 5.91
C VAL A 145 1.63 6.86 6.86
N TYR A 146 0.31 6.75 6.88
CA TYR A 146 -0.56 7.72 7.55
C TYR A 146 -1.26 7.15 8.78
N LYS A 147 -1.23 5.82 8.98
CA LYS A 147 -1.79 5.13 10.13
C LYS A 147 -0.67 4.46 10.91
N GLU A 148 -0.68 4.58 12.23
CA GLU A 148 0.30 3.88 13.10
C GLU A 148 0.25 2.36 12.91
N SER A 149 -0.92 1.82 12.60
CA SER A 149 -1.12 0.39 12.32
C SER A 149 -0.34 -0.12 11.11
N GLN A 150 0.10 0.76 10.19
CA GLN A 150 0.92 0.39 9.04
C GLN A 150 2.39 0.21 9.40
N ALA A 151 2.83 0.58 10.61
CA ALA A 151 4.24 0.56 10.98
C ALA A 151 4.48 -0.27 12.23
N ARG A 152 5.37 -1.27 12.13
CA ARG A 152 5.75 -2.13 13.26
C ARG A 152 7.25 -2.14 13.46
N LEU A 153 7.70 -1.66 14.62
CA LEU A 153 9.11 -1.72 15.01
C LEU A 153 9.54 -3.19 15.16
N ARG A 154 10.55 -3.61 14.39
CA ARG A 154 11.08 -4.98 14.45
C ARG A 154 12.42 -5.05 15.17
N TYR A 155 13.29 -4.08 14.90
CA TYR A 155 14.65 -4.08 15.46
C TYR A 155 15.09 -2.68 15.85
N LEU A 156 15.89 -2.60 16.93
CA LEU A 156 16.68 -1.44 17.28
C LEU A 156 18.16 -1.79 17.11
N LEU A 157 18.80 -1.14 16.16
CA LEU A 157 20.22 -1.27 15.90
C LEU A 157 20.95 -0.23 16.74
N LYS A 158 21.99 -0.67 17.43
CA LYS A 158 23.00 0.20 18.03
C LYS A 158 24.29 -0.02 17.26
N PHE A 159 24.87 1.06 16.74
CA PHE A 159 26.10 0.99 15.96
C PHE A 159 27.06 2.11 16.35
N SER A 160 28.33 1.93 16.02
CA SER A 160 29.37 2.92 16.27
C SER A 160 29.96 3.46 14.98
N PHE A 161 30.33 4.74 15.00
CA PHE A 161 31.00 5.40 13.89
C PHE A 161 32.51 5.28 14.09
N ASN A 162 33.21 4.82 13.05
CA ASN A 162 34.67 4.76 12.99
C ASN A 162 35.23 6.00 12.30
#